data_AF-A0A0Q6SC05-F1
#
_entry.id   AF-A0A0Q6SC05-F1
#
_cell.length_a   1.000
_cell.length_b   1.000
_cell.length_c   1.000
_cell.angle_alpha   90.00
_cell.angle_beta   90.00
_cell.angle_gamma   90.00
#
_symmetry.space_group_name_H-M   'P 1'
#
loop_
_entity.id
_entity.type
_entity.pdbx_description
1 polymer ?
#
loop_
_entity_poly.entity_id
_entity_poly.type
_entity_poly.pdbx_seq_one_letter_code
_entity_poly.pdbx_strand_id
1 'polypeptide(L)' 'MSQVHTAAFDDMDALSGALFSWCAERSIRLRSHEGVKAAGAIIDLFLAGYETQDELLGALSDRDCTDIVFQS' A
#
# COMPACT_ATOMS: atom_id res chain seq x y z
N MET A 1 27.61 15.23 -0.07
CA MET A 1 26.13 15.26 -0.11
C MET A 1 25.65 13.86 -0.48
N SER A 2 25.50 12.97 0.50
CA SER A 2 25.06 11.59 0.29
C SER A 2 23.85 11.33 1.19
N GLN A 3 22.75 12.03 0.91
CA GLN A 3 21.53 12.00 1.74
C GLN A 3 20.28 11.94 0.85
N VAL A 4 20.30 11.05 -0.14
CA VAL A 4 19.12 10.78 -1.00
C VAL A 4 18.77 9.29 -0.99
N HIS A 5 19.70 8.40 -0.60
CA HIS A 5 19.43 6.96 -0.60
C HIS A 5 18.59 6.49 0.59
N THR A 6 18.79 7.02 1.81
CA THR A 6 18.10 6.49 3.01
C THR A 6 16.60 6.74 3.03
N ALA A 7 16.13 7.89 2.55
CA ALA A 7 14.70 8.18 2.45
C ALA A 7 14.02 7.19 1.49
N ALA A 8 14.57 6.99 0.30
CA ALA A 8 14.01 6.06 -0.68
C ALA A 8 13.95 4.59 -0.20
N PHE A 9 14.85 4.17 0.70
CA PHE A 9 14.78 2.85 1.31
C PHE A 9 13.68 2.77 2.38
N ASP A 10 13.50 3.83 3.16
CA ASP A 10 12.42 3.94 4.16
C ASP A 10 11.05 3.96 3.47
N ASP A 11 10.93 4.73 2.39
CA ASP A 11 9.74 4.79 1.54
C ASP A 11 9.39 3.41 0.95
N MET A 12 10.38 2.67 0.45
CA MET A 12 10.17 1.31 -0.05
C MET A 12 9.81 0.32 1.06
N ASP A 13 10.36 0.46 2.26
CA ASP A 13 10.00 -0.38 3.41
C ASP A 13 8.55 -0.12 3.84
N ALA A 14 8.15 1.15 3.91
CA ALA A 14 6.77 1.55 4.20
C ALA A 14 5.78 1.01 3.15
N LEU A 15 6.06 1.22 1.87
CA LEU A 15 5.25 0.73 0.75
C LEU A 15 5.15 -0.81 0.74
N SER A 16 6.29 -1.50 0.84
CA SER A 16 6.31 -2.96 0.77
C SER A 16 5.66 -3.58 1.99
N GLY A 17 5.95 -3.09 3.19
CA GLY A 17 5.38 -3.62 4.42
C GLY A 17 3.87 -3.37 4.53
N ALA A 18 3.36 -2.22 4.08
CA ALA A 18 1.93 -1.96 4.04
C ALA A 18 1.23 -2.89 3.04
N LEU A 19 1.82 -3.09 1.86
CA LEU A 19 1.30 -4.02 0.85
C LEU A 19 1.34 -5.47 1.32
N PHE A 20 2.42 -5.89 1.99
CA PHE A 20 2.55 -7.24 2.53
C PHE A 20 1.57 -7.51 3.68
N SER A 21 1.39 -6.56 4.61
CA SER A 21 0.37 -6.65 5.66
C SER A 21 -1.02 -6.79 5.06
N TRP A 22 -1.38 -5.91 4.13
CA TRP A 22 -2.69 -5.96 3.46
C TRP A 22 -2.94 -7.30 2.76
N CYS A 23 -1.93 -7.82 2.05
CA CYS A 23 -2.00 -9.14 1.40
C CYS A 23 -2.12 -10.28 2.42
N ALA A 24 -1.41 -10.22 3.54
CA ALA A 24 -1.43 -11.23 4.59
C ALA A 24 -2.79 -11.29 5.29
N GLU A 25 -3.38 -10.13 5.60
CA GLU A 25 -4.71 -10.03 6.23
C GLU A 25 -5.82 -10.66 5.38
N ARG A 26 -5.72 -10.52 4.05
CA ARG A 26 -6.75 -10.98 3.10
C ARG A 26 -6.43 -12.33 2.46
N SER A 27 -5.30 -12.94 2.78
CA SER A 27 -4.79 -14.16 2.13
C SER A 27 -4.63 -14.02 0.61
N ILE A 28 -4.28 -12.81 0.15
CA ILE A 28 -4.09 -12.50 -1.27
C ILE A 28 -2.62 -12.69 -1.61
N ARG A 29 -2.34 -13.34 -2.75
CA ARG A 29 -0.97 -13.38 -3.27
C ARG A 29 -0.64 -12.05 -3.93
N LEU A 30 0.54 -11.51 -3.63
CA LEU A 30 1.06 -10.26 -4.22
C LEU A 30 1.03 -10.27 -5.77
N ARG A 31 1.26 -11.45 -6.37
CA ARG A 31 1.25 -11.66 -7.83
C ARG A 31 -0.15 -11.87 -8.43
N SER A 32 -1.20 -11.84 -7.61
CA SER A 32 -2.59 -11.89 -8.07
C SER A 32 -3.01 -10.53 -8.65
N HIS A 33 -4.08 -10.53 -9.44
CA HIS A 33 -4.67 -9.29 -9.96
C HIS A 33 -4.99 -8.28 -8.84
N GLU A 34 -5.57 -8.74 -7.72
CA GLU A 34 -5.81 -7.90 -6.55
C GLU A 34 -4.52 -7.35 -5.92
N GLY A 35 -3.48 -8.18 -5.76
CA GLY A 35 -2.20 -7.73 -5.21
C GLY A 35 -1.54 -6.66 -6.07
N VAL A 36 -1.62 -6.80 -7.40
CA VAL A 36 -1.11 -5.78 -8.34
C VAL A 36 -1.97 -4.50 -8.30
N LYS A 37 -3.29 -4.60 -8.20
CA LYS A 37 -4.18 -3.43 -8.01
C LYS A 37 -3.85 -2.71 -6.71
N ALA A 38 -3.65 -3.45 -5.62
CA ALA A 38 -3.28 -2.92 -4.31
C ALA A 38 -1.91 -2.22 -4.37
N ALA A 39 -0.94 -2.81 -5.06
CA ALA A 39 0.37 -2.19 -5.27
C ALA A 39 0.27 -0.86 -6.03
N GLY A 40 -0.56 -0.78 -7.08
CA GLY A 40 -0.83 0.48 -7.76
C GLY A 40 -1.46 1.52 -6.83
N ALA A 41 -2.50 1.13 -6.10
CA ALA A 41 -3.21 2.01 -5.17
C ALA A 41 -2.32 2.54 -4.05
N ILE A 42 -1.39 1.73 -3.52
CA ILE A 42 -0.48 2.13 -2.46
C ILE A 42 0.58 3.14 -2.95
N ILE A 43 1.02 3.02 -4.21
CA ILE A 43 1.89 4.01 -4.86
C ILE A 43 1.14 5.34 -5.05
N ASP A 44 -0.11 5.29 -5.51
CA ASP A 44 -0.96 6.49 -5.62
C ASP A 44 -1.15 7.18 -4.27
N LEU A 45 -1.32 6.42 -3.19
CA LEU A 45 -1.40 6.96 -1.83
C LEU A 45 -0.07 7.61 -1.42
N PHE A 46 1.05 6.94 -1.64
CA PHE A 46 2.35 7.54 -1.33
C PHE A 46 2.58 8.86 -2.08
N LEU A 47 2.23 8.91 -3.38
CA LEU A 47 2.29 10.14 -4.17
C LEU A 47 1.29 11.21 -3.71
N ALA A 48 0.21 10.84 -3.02
CA ALA A 48 -0.73 11.76 -2.39
C ALA A 48 -0.23 12.35 -1.06
N GLY A 49 0.93 11.89 -0.56
CA GLY A 49 1.57 12.39 0.66
C GLY A 49 1.44 11.50 1.88
N TYR A 50 1.04 10.23 1.71
CA TYR A 50 1.06 9.24 2.79
C TYR A 50 2.48 8.66 2.92
N GLU A 51 3.15 8.91 4.04
CA GLU A 51 4.57 8.59 4.21
C GLU A 51 4.80 7.32 5.05
N THR A 52 3.84 6.97 5.91
CA THR A 52 4.01 5.87 6.87
C THR A 52 3.28 4.59 6.46
N GLN A 53 3.82 3.44 6.88
CA GLN A 53 3.24 2.12 6.63
C GLN A 53 1.80 2.01 7.14
N ASP A 54 1.53 2.43 8.38
CA ASP A 54 0.19 2.37 8.98
C ASP A 54 -0.82 3.22 8.22
N GLU A 55 -0.43 4.42 7.78
CA GLU A 55 -1.32 5.29 7.00
C GLU A 55 -1.62 4.70 5.62
N LEU A 56 -0.59 4.19 4.93
CA LEU A 56 -0.74 3.52 3.64
C LEU A 56 -1.62 2.28 3.76
N LEU A 57 -1.42 1.46 4.79
CA LEU A 57 -2.22 0.26 5.06
C LEU A 57 -3.67 0.61 5.39
N GLY A 58 -3.89 1.61 6.24
CA GLY A 58 -5.21 2.10 6.61
C GLY A 58 -5.98 2.63 5.41
N ALA A 59 -5.36 3.50 4.61
CA ALA A 59 -5.97 4.09 3.42
C ALA A 59 -6.21 3.04 2.31
N LEU A 60 -5.30 2.06 2.16
CA LEU A 60 -5.48 0.95 1.21
C LEU A 60 -6.65 0.05 1.63
N SER A 61 -6.75 -0.27 2.92
CA SER A 61 -7.85 -1.08 3.46
C SER A 61 -9.21 -0.36 3.39
N ASP A 62 -9.25 0.96 3.61
CA ASP A 62 -10.46 1.78 3.49
C ASP A 62 -10.97 1.86 2.04
N ARG A 63 -10.05 2.07 1.09
CA ARG A 63 -10.36 2.07 -0.36
C ARG A 63 -10.93 0.74 -0.82
N ASP A 64 -10.33 -0.36 -0.37
CA ASP A 64 -10.81 -1.70 -0.67
C ASP A 64 -12.19 -1.97 -0.03
N CYS A 65 -12.38 -1.57 1.23
CA CYS A 65 -13.67 -1.67 1.93
C CYS A 65 -14.77 -0.88 1.22
N THR A 66 -14.45 0.30 0.69
CA THR A 66 -15.39 1.13 -0.08
C THR A 66 -15.81 0.46 -1.40
N ASP A 67 -14.94 -0.28 -2.07
CA ASP A 67 -15.27 -1.01 -3.30
C ASP A 67 -16.32 -2.11 -3.04
N ILE A 68 -16.30 -2.73 -1.86
CA ILE A 68 -17.27 -3.77 -1.45
C ILE A 68 -18.65 -3.17 -1.13
N VAL A 69 -18.72 -1.91 -0.69
CA VAL A 69 -19.99 -1.26 -0.30
C VAL A 69 -20.82 -0.86 -1.54
N PHE A 70 -20.20 -0.68 -2.71
CA PHE A 70 -20.90 -0.30 -3.95
C PHE A 70 -21.44 -1.46 -4.79
N GLN A 71 -21.36 -2.70 -4.30
CA GLN A 71 -21.99 -3.87 -4.94
C GLN A 71 -23.30 -4.34 -4.27
N SER A 72 -23.87 -3.56 -3.34
CA SER A 72 -25.15 -3.87 -2.66
C SER A 72 -26.33 -3.10 -3.23
#